data_AF-A0A6I9N7S4-F1
#
_entry.id   AF-A0A6I9N7S4-F1
#
_cell.length_a   1.000
_cell.length_b   1.000
_cell.length_c   1.000
_cell.angle_alpha   90.00
_cell.angle_beta   90.00
_cell.angle_gamma   90.00
#
_symmetry.space_group_name_H-M   'P 1'
#
loop_
_entity.id
_entity.type
_entity.pdbx_description
1 polymer ?
#
loop_
_entity_poly.entity_id
_entity_poly.type
_entity_poly.pdbx_seq_one_letter_code
_entity_poly.pdbx_strand_id
1 'polypeptide(L)'
;MIPPRGCAYICMVHRQDAYRARQKLSTGSFKIGSKVIKIAWALNKGVKQEYKQFWDVDLGVTYIPWEKVKLDDLDGFAEGGIIDQETVNDGENTHSYKGGKTAFRYCLGKR
;
A
#
# COMPACT_ATOMS: atom_id res chain seq x y z
N MET A 1 -15.30 4.67 -9.66
CA MET A 1 -14.64 4.89 -10.96
C MET A 1 -13.43 5.79 -10.75
N ILE A 2 -12.21 5.34 -11.09
CA ILE A 2 -11.01 6.19 -11.01
C ILE A 2 -11.09 7.15 -12.22
N PRO A 3 -11.07 8.48 -12.04
CA PRO A 3 -11.04 9.40 -13.16
C PRO A 3 -9.84 9.06 -14.06
N PRO A 4 -9.86 9.35 -15.38
CA PRO A 4 -8.73 9.10 -16.28
C PRO A 4 -7.57 10.06 -15.98
N ARG A 5 -7.06 10.03 -14.75
CA ARG A 5 -5.71 10.48 -14.43
C ARG A 5 -4.82 9.37 -14.98
N GLY A 6 -3.70 9.71 -15.60
CA GLY A 6 -2.78 8.75 -16.23
C GLY A 6 -2.09 7.81 -15.23
N CYS A 7 -2.81 7.29 -14.25
CA CYS A 7 -2.37 6.35 -13.26
C CYS A 7 -3.38 5.21 -13.10
N ALA A 8 -2.88 4.02 -12.81
CA ALA A 8 -3.69 2.88 -12.45
C ALA A 8 -3.11 2.18 -11.23
N TYR A 9 -3.95 1.43 -10.54
CA TYR A 9 -3.59 0.67 -9.35
C TYR A 9 -3.45 -0.80 -9.73
N ILE A 10 -2.41 -1.43 -9.20
CA ILE A 10 -2.19 -2.87 -9.30
C ILE A 10 -2.26 -3.42 -7.88
N CYS A 11 -3.19 -4.34 -7.68
CA CYS A 11 -3.41 -5.00 -6.40
C CYS A 11 -2.79 -6.39 -6.44
N MET A 12 -1.87 -6.67 -5.53
CA MET A 12 -1.28 -7.99 -5.33
C MET A 12 -1.82 -8.63 -4.05
N VAL A 13 -1.87 -9.96 -4.04
CA VAL A 13 -2.31 -10.74 -2.87
C VAL A 13 -1.28 -10.66 -1.75
N HIS A 14 0.01 -10.85 -2.09
CA HIS A 14 1.09 -10.82 -1.12
C HIS A 14 1.89 -9.52 -1.22
N ARG A 15 2.18 -8.91 -0.06
CA ARG A 15 3.02 -7.70 0.03
C ARG A 15 4.41 -7.92 -0.57
N GLN A 16 4.98 -9.12 -0.37
CA GLN A 16 6.30 -9.48 -0.90
C GLN A 16 6.33 -9.46 -2.44
N ASP A 17 5.26 -9.92 -3.09
CA ASP A 17 5.13 -9.89 -4.55
C ASP A 17 5.02 -8.45 -5.06
N ALA A 18 4.23 -7.63 -4.37
CA ALA A 18 4.16 -6.19 -4.68
C ALA A 18 5.53 -5.50 -4.54
N TYR A 19 6.29 -5.83 -3.49
CA TYR A 19 7.63 -5.27 -3.27
C TYR A 19 8.61 -5.69 -4.36
N ARG A 20 8.66 -6.98 -4.69
CA ARG A 20 9.49 -7.51 -5.80
C ARG A 20 9.11 -6.89 -7.13
N ALA A 21 7.81 -6.80 -7.43
CA ALA A 21 7.32 -6.17 -8.65
C ALA A 21 7.71 -4.69 -8.72
N ARG A 22 7.54 -3.93 -7.63
CA ARG A 22 7.95 -2.53 -7.55
C ARG A 22 9.45 -2.36 -7.78
N GLN A 23 10.30 -3.14 -7.09
CA GLN A 23 11.76 -3.04 -7.23
C GLN A 23 12.20 -3.32 -8.67
N LYS A 24 11.67 -4.38 -9.28
CA LYS A 24 11.95 -4.70 -10.68
C LYS A 24 11.48 -3.60 -11.63
N LEU A 25 10.26 -3.10 -11.45
CA LEU A 25 9.65 -2.12 -12.36
C LEU A 25 10.14 -0.68 -12.14
N SER A 26 10.68 -0.37 -10.95
CA SER A 26 11.26 0.92 -10.59
C SER A 26 12.65 1.13 -11.18
N THR A 27 13.40 0.05 -11.39
CA THR A 27 14.81 0.09 -11.84
C THR A 27 14.94 0.06 -13.35
N GLY A 28 13.96 -0.48 -14.07
CA GLY A 28 13.94 -0.47 -15.53
C GLY A 28 13.20 0.73 -16.11
N SER A 29 13.63 1.16 -17.29
CA SER A 29 12.92 2.14 -18.11
C SER A 29 11.79 1.48 -18.89
N PHE A 30 10.83 0.91 -18.16
CA PHE A 30 9.67 0.25 -18.74
C PHE A 30 8.78 1.27 -19.45
N LYS A 31 8.29 0.87 -20.63
CA LYS A 31 7.40 1.69 -21.45
C LYS A 31 6.16 0.90 -21.79
N ILE A 32 5.01 1.58 -21.75
CA ILE A 32 3.76 1.08 -22.34
C ILE A 32 3.49 1.95 -23.56
N GLY A 33 3.56 1.34 -24.74
CA GLY A 33 3.67 2.09 -26.00
C GLY A 33 4.93 2.97 -26.00
N SER A 34 4.76 4.27 -26.26
CA SER A 34 5.85 5.26 -26.25
C SER A 34 6.05 5.97 -24.91
N LYS A 35 5.27 5.65 -23.88
CA LYS A 35 5.29 6.36 -22.59
C LYS A 35 6.05 5.57 -21.53
N VAL A 36 6.99 6.23 -20.87
CA VAL A 36 7.67 5.69 -19.68
C VAL A 36 6.67 5.60 -18.53
N ILE A 37 6.67 4.47 -17.83
CA ILE A 37 5.89 4.29 -16.60
C ILE A 37 6.74 4.66 -15.40
N LYS A 38 6.13 5.36 -14.45
CA LYS A 38 6.67 5.58 -13.10
C LYS A 38 5.84 4.75 -12.13
N ILE A 39 6.48 3.92 -11.32
CA ILE A 39 5.79 3.10 -10.32
C ILE A 39 6.12 3.62 -8.93
N ALA A 40 5.10 3.70 -8.08
CA ALA A 40 5.24 4.06 -6.68
C ALA A 40 4.26 3.25 -5.83
N TRP A 41 4.54 3.08 -4.55
CA TRP A 41 3.54 2.57 -3.63
C TRP A 41 2.30 3.48 -3.63
N ALA A 42 1.13 2.85 -3.53
CA ALA A 42 -0.10 3.57 -3.24
C ALA A 42 -0.21 3.74 -1.74
N LEU A 43 -0.61 4.92 -1.29
CA LEU A 43 -0.98 5.10 0.10
C LEU A 43 -2.23 4.25 0.36
N ASN A 44 -2.22 3.52 1.47
CA ASN A 44 -3.35 2.71 1.91
C ASN A 44 -4.59 3.61 2.11
N LYS A 45 -5.73 3.21 1.53
CA LYS A 45 -6.98 4.01 1.54
C LYS A 45 -7.46 4.23 2.97
N GLY A 46 -7.31 3.22 3.82
CA GLY A 46 -7.69 3.23 5.23
C GLY A 46 -6.85 4.11 6.14
N VAL A 47 -5.66 4.54 5.70
CA VAL A 47 -4.75 5.33 6.55
C VAL A 47 -5.24 6.77 6.64
N LYS A 48 -5.69 7.16 7.84
CA LYS A 48 -6.13 8.53 8.15
C LYS A 48 -5.03 9.55 7.87
N GLN A 49 -5.43 10.79 7.60
CA GLN A 49 -4.50 11.85 7.21
C GLN A 49 -3.42 12.15 8.27
N GLU A 50 -3.77 12.04 9.55
CA GLU A 50 -2.84 12.23 10.68
C GLU A 50 -1.69 11.21 10.72
N TYR A 51 -1.88 10.03 10.15
CA TYR A 51 -0.88 8.97 10.12
C TYR A 51 0.00 8.99 8.86
N LYS A 52 -0.25 9.91 7.91
CA LYS A 52 0.55 10.02 6.69
C LYS A 52 2.03 10.32 6.95
N GLN A 53 2.36 10.95 8.08
CA GLN A 53 3.74 11.21 8.49
C GLN A 53 4.52 9.93 8.83
N PHE A 54 3.82 8.83 9.14
CA PHE A 54 4.42 7.54 9.46
C PHE A 54 4.58 6.64 8.22
N TRP A 55 4.27 7.17 7.04
CA TRP A 55 4.39 6.44 5.78
C TRP A 55 5.83 6.37 5.32
N ASP A 56 6.32 5.14 5.20
CA ASP A 56 7.57 4.83 4.54
C ASP A 56 7.32 4.64 3.03
N VAL A 57 7.80 5.60 2.24
CA VAL A 57 7.64 5.60 0.77
C VAL A 57 8.46 4.51 0.08
N ASP A 58 9.50 3.99 0.71
CA ASP A 58 10.38 2.97 0.13
C ASP A 58 9.89 1.56 0.42
N LEU A 59 9.39 1.34 1.63
CA LEU A 59 8.82 0.07 2.04
C LEU A 59 7.33 -0.05 1.69
N GLY A 60 6.61 1.06 1.57
CA GLY A 60 5.17 1.04 1.35
C GLY A 60 4.42 0.59 2.59
N VAL A 61 4.87 1.03 3.76
CA VAL A 61 4.36 0.64 5.08
C VAL A 61 4.10 1.89 5.91
N THR A 62 3.06 1.87 6.74
CA THR A 62 2.82 2.93 7.72
C THR A 62 3.13 2.39 9.11
N TYR A 63 4.17 2.89 9.78
CA TYR A 63 4.53 2.47 11.14
C TYR A 63 3.88 3.38 12.18
N ILE A 64 2.68 3.01 12.63
CA ILE A 64 1.92 3.80 13.60
C ILE A 64 2.29 3.35 15.03
N PRO A 65 2.75 4.25 15.91
CA PRO A 65 2.97 3.91 17.32
C PRO A 65 1.70 3.45 18.03
N TRP A 66 1.78 2.41 18.86
CA TRP A 66 0.63 1.85 19.59
C TRP A 66 -0.11 2.87 20.45
N GLU A 67 0.59 3.84 21.04
CA GLU A 67 -0.01 4.93 21.82
C GLU A 67 -0.97 5.81 21.00
N LYS A 68 -0.85 5.77 19.67
CA LYS A 68 -1.65 6.54 18.71
C LYS A 68 -2.68 5.69 17.99
N VAL A 69 -2.75 4.38 18.26
CA VAL A 69 -3.68 3.45 17.61
C VAL A 69 -4.84 3.14 18.55
N LYS A 70 -6.06 3.20 18.02
CA LYS A 70 -7.27 2.66 18.67
C LYS A 70 -7.62 1.33 18.01
N LEU A 71 -8.07 0.34 18.79
CA LEU A 71 -8.45 -0.97 18.25
C LEU A 71 -9.57 -0.86 17.20
N ASP A 72 -10.53 0.05 17.41
CA ASP A 72 -11.62 0.33 16.46
C ASP A 72 -11.12 0.86 15.09
N ASP A 73 -9.92 1.43 15.05
CA ASP A 73 -9.33 1.97 13.81
C ASP A 73 -8.65 0.88 12.97
N LEU A 74 -8.41 -0.32 13.52
CA LEU A 74 -7.72 -1.41 12.83
C LEU A 74 -8.47 -1.88 11.59
N ASP A 75 -9.80 -2.05 11.67
CA ASP A 75 -10.62 -2.40 10.50
C ASP A 75 -10.53 -1.33 9.40
N GLY A 76 -10.47 -0.07 9.80
CA GLY A 76 -10.22 1.06 8.90
C GLY A 76 -8.87 0.94 8.21
N PHE A 77 -7.80 0.68 8.95
CA PHE A 77 -6.44 0.52 8.39
C PHE A 77 -6.30 -0.68 7.44
N ALA A 78 -7.10 -1.74 7.61
CA ALA A 78 -7.12 -2.85 6.69
C ALA A 78 -7.76 -2.51 5.33
N GLU A 79 -8.44 -1.37 5.19
CA GLU A 79 -9.09 -0.98 3.95
C GLU A 79 -8.09 -0.57 2.86
N GLY A 80 -7.77 -1.52 1.96
CA GLY A 80 -6.87 -1.25 0.83
C GLY A 80 -5.39 -1.47 1.14
N GLY A 81 -5.09 -2.16 2.24
CA GLY A 81 -3.77 -2.62 2.61
C GLY A 81 -3.82 -3.91 3.42
N ILE A 82 -2.72 -4.24 4.07
CA ILE A 82 -2.59 -5.39 4.97
C ILE A 82 -1.99 -4.90 6.28
N ILE A 83 -2.54 -5.39 7.40
CA ILE A 83 -1.96 -5.17 8.72
C ILE A 83 -1.04 -6.35 9.00
N ASP A 84 0.19 -6.04 9.43
CA ASP A 84 1.16 -7.06 9.78
C ASP A 84 0.81 -7.64 11.16
N GLN A 85 0.43 -8.91 11.19
CA GLN A 85 0.00 -9.60 12.41
C GLN A 85 1.14 -9.71 13.43
N GLU A 86 2.39 -9.76 12.99
CA GLU A 86 3.55 -9.81 13.89
C GLU A 86 3.73 -8.49 14.65
N THR A 87 3.14 -7.40 14.15
CA THR A 87 3.22 -6.07 14.77
C THR A 87 2.03 -5.75 15.67
N VAL A 88 0.91 -6.46 15.50
CA VAL A 88 -0.29 -6.33 16.34
C VAL A 88 -0.01 -7.02 17.67
N ASN A 89 -0.02 -6.24 18.75
CA ASN A 89 0.35 -6.74 20.08
C ASN A 89 -0.53 -7.96 20.45
N ASP A 90 0.12 -9.09 20.73
CA ASP A 90 -0.52 -10.38 21.01
C ASP A 90 -1.17 -10.31 22.40
N GLY A 91 -2.50 -10.32 22.43
CA GLY A 91 -3.28 -10.26 23.66
C GLY A 91 -4.68 -10.83 23.52
N GLU A 92 -5.32 -10.69 22.35
CA GLU A 92 -6.62 -11.30 22.10
C GLU A 92 -6.67 -11.95 20.72
N ASN A 93 -6.69 -13.28 20.76
CA ASN A 93 -7.01 -14.18 19.68
C ASN A 93 -8.35 -13.80 19.01
N THR A 94 -8.47 -14.16 17.73
CA THR A 94 -9.69 -14.17 16.90
C THR A 94 -10.14 -12.85 16.29
N HIS A 95 -9.61 -12.52 15.11
CA HIS A 95 -10.45 -12.17 13.95
C HIS A 95 -9.79 -12.75 12.69
N SER A 96 -10.48 -13.71 12.09
CA SER A 96 -10.07 -14.43 10.88
C SER A 96 -9.59 -13.47 9.78
N TYR A 97 -8.45 -13.82 9.17
CA TYR A 97 -7.90 -13.22 7.97
C TYR A 97 -8.98 -12.73 7.00
N LYS A 98 -9.05 -11.42 6.76
CA LYS A 98 -9.56 -10.88 5.50
C LYS A 98 -8.34 -10.52 4.66
N GLY A 99 -8.06 -11.33 3.64
CA GLY A 99 -6.90 -11.14 2.75
C GLY A 99 -6.84 -9.71 2.22
N GLY A 100 -5.96 -8.90 2.82
CA GLY A 100 -5.71 -7.53 2.41
C GLY A 100 -4.92 -7.52 1.11
N LYS A 101 -5.40 -6.80 0.10
CA LYS A 101 -4.67 -6.62 -1.16
C LYS A 101 -3.67 -5.47 -0.97
N THR A 102 -2.39 -5.72 -1.23
CA THR A 102 -1.40 -4.63 -1.26
C THR A 102 -1.45 -3.97 -2.63
N ALA A 103 -1.71 -2.66 -2.67
CA ALA A 103 -1.78 -1.92 -3.92
C ALA A 103 -0.51 -1.08 -4.17
N PHE A 104 -0.05 -1.05 -5.42
CA PHE A 104 0.86 -0.01 -5.89
C PHE A 104 0.22 0.75 -7.05
N ARG A 105 0.63 2.00 -7.23
CA ARG A 105 0.16 2.85 -8.33
C ARG A 105 1.26 2.98 -9.37
N TYR A 106 0.90 2.86 -10.63
CA TYR A 106 1.76 3.33 -11.71
C TYR A 106 1.15 4.56 -12.33
N CYS A 107 1.98 5.53 -12.70
CA CYS A 107 1.63 6.69 -13.50
C CYS A 107 2.35 6.57 -14.85
N LEU A 108 1.59 6.57 -15.94
CA LEU A 108 2.14 6.88 -17.25
C LEU A 108 2.64 8.33 -17.18
N GLY A 109 3.93 8.53 -17.45
CA GLY A 109 4.55 9.84 -17.42
C GLY A 109 3.65 10.87 -18.11
N LYS A 110 3.08 11.77 -17.32
CA LYS A 110 2.57 13.02 -17.88
C LYS A 110 3.79 13.73 -18.43
N ARG A 111 3.70 14.14 -19.70
CA ARG A 111 4.55 15.22 -20.21
C ARG A 111 4.42 16.41 -19.28
#